data_AF-A0A660YUC2-F1
#
_entry.id   AF-A0A660YUC2-F1
#
_cell.length_a   1.000
_cell.length_b   1.000
_cell.length_c   1.000
_cell.angle_alpha   90.00
_cell.angle_beta   90.00
_cell.angle_gamma   90.00
#
_symmetry.space_group_name_H-M   'P 1'
#
loop_
_entity.id
_entity.type
_entity.pdbx_description
1 polymer ?
#
loop_
_entity_poly.entity_id
_entity_poly.type
_entity_poly.pdbx_seq_one_letter_code
_entity_poly.pdbx_strand_id
1 'polypeptide(L)'
;MKIVIVGTAYPLRGGIAHYIALLYEHLSQRHQVRIITFKRQYPRLFFPGRSQLEIGEVGTLVPTESLLDSINPVSWVRVAMRILQHQA
;
A
#
# COMPACT_ATOMS: atom_id res chain seq x y z
N MET A 1 -13.47 -14.49 1.75
CA MET A 1 -13.76 -13.17 2.39
C MET A 1 -13.19 -12.07 1.53
N LYS A 2 -13.67 -10.83 1.68
CA LYS A 2 -13.07 -9.63 1.08
C LYS A 2 -12.10 -9.01 2.10
N ILE A 3 -10.82 -8.88 1.75
CA ILE A 3 -9.77 -8.37 2.63
C ILE A 3 -9.09 -7.18 1.95
N VAL A 4 -8.91 -6.09 2.71
CA VAL A 4 -8.10 -4.95 2.26
C VAL A 4 -6.90 -4.82 3.19
N ILE A 5 -5.70 -4.97 2.63
CA ILE A 5 -4.44 -4.70 3.33
C ILE A 5 -4.11 -3.23 3.13
N VAL A 6 -3.93 -2.49 4.23
CA VAL A 6 -3.51 -1.08 4.19
C VAL A 6 -2.11 -1.00 4.78
N GLY A 7 -1.14 -0.59 3.97
CA GLY A 7 0.24 -0.46 4.43
C GLY A 7 1.24 -0.16 3.32
N THR A 8 2.51 -0.06 3.71
CA THR A 8 3.61 0.16 2.76
C THR A 8 3.76 -1.02 1.82
N ALA A 9 3.49 -0.82 0.55
CA ALA A 9 3.64 -1.82 -0.51
C ALA A 9 4.22 -1.18 -1.79
N TYR A 10 4.63 -2.03 -2.74
CA TYR A 10 5.14 -1.61 -4.05
C TYR A 10 4.24 -0.50 -4.65
N PRO A 11 4.82 0.59 -5.22
CA PRO A 11 6.23 0.81 -5.53
C PRO A 11 7.08 1.36 -4.38
N LEU A 12 6.55 1.46 -3.15
CA LEU A 12 7.35 1.89 -2.01
C LEU A 12 8.34 0.79 -1.61
N ARG A 13 9.56 1.18 -1.26
CA ARG A 13 10.64 0.26 -0.88
C ARG A 13 10.61 -0.16 0.58
N GLY A 14 11.31 -1.25 0.89
CA GLY A 14 11.64 -1.69 2.25
C GLY A 14 10.99 -3.01 2.66
N GLY A 15 11.43 -3.56 3.80
CA GLY A 15 11.01 -4.89 4.25
C GLY A 15 9.50 -5.04 4.45
N ILE A 16 8.80 -3.98 4.87
CA ILE A 16 7.34 -4.00 5.02
C ILE A 16 6.64 -4.22 3.67
N ALA A 17 7.14 -3.60 2.59
CA ALA A 17 6.59 -3.80 1.25
C ALA A 17 6.74 -5.25 0.79
N HIS A 18 7.88 -5.87 1.10
CA HIS A 18 8.12 -7.28 0.82
C HIS A 18 7.15 -8.19 1.61
N TYR A 19 6.98 -7.97 2.91
CA TYR A 19 6.06 -8.77 3.71
C TYR A 19 4.59 -8.58 3.32
N ILE A 20 4.17 -7.37 2.94
CA ILE A 20 2.81 -7.15 2.42
C ILE A 20 2.60 -7.90 1.10
N ALA A 21 3.60 -7.95 0.23
CA ALA A 21 3.52 -8.72 -1.00
C ALA A 21 3.36 -10.22 -0.72
N LEU A 22 4.19 -10.80 0.17
CA LEU A 22 4.06 -12.20 0.58
C LEU A 22 2.71 -12.50 1.24
N LEU A 23 2.22 -11.59 2.09
CA LEU A 23 0.91 -11.74 2.73
C LEU A 23 -0.22 -11.70 1.71
N TYR A 24 -0.15 -10.78 0.74
CA TYR A 24 -1.11 -10.70 -0.36
C TYR A 24 -1.12 -12.00 -1.17
N GLU A 25 0.05 -12.51 -1.57
CA GLU A 25 0.16 -13.75 -2.34
C GLU A 25 -0.48 -14.93 -1.58
N HIS A 26 -0.17 -15.06 -0.29
CA HIS A 26 -0.69 -16.15 0.52
C HIS A 26 -2.22 -16.06 0.71
N LEU A 27 -2.74 -14.88 1.09
CA LEU A 27 -4.17 -14.70 1.34
C LEU A 27 -4.99 -14.78 0.04
N SER A 28 -4.44 -14.33 -1.09
CA SER A 28 -5.11 -14.36 -2.39
C SER A 28 -5.39 -15.77 -2.89
N GLN A 29 -4.72 -16.79 -2.36
CA GLN A 29 -5.01 -18.19 -2.67
C GLN A 29 -6.42 -18.61 -2.24
N ARG A 30 -7.03 -17.91 -1.27
CA ARG A 30 -8.32 -18.31 -0.67
C ARG A 30 -9.31 -17.15 -0.53
N HIS A 31 -8.88 -15.92 -0.73
CA HIS A 31 -9.66 -14.73 -0.45
C HIS A 31 -9.52 -13.68 -1.55
N GLN A 32 -10.50 -12.79 -1.67
CA GLN A 32 -10.37 -11.61 -2.52
C GLN A 32 -9.61 -10.55 -1.74
N VAL A 33 -8.36 -10.30 -2.14
CA VAL A 33 -7.47 -9.38 -1.43
C VAL A 33 -7.18 -8.18 -2.32
N ARG A 34 -7.16 -6.98 -1.71
CA ARG A 34 -6.66 -5.76 -2.34
C ARG A 34 -5.64 -5.11 -1.43
N ILE A 35 -4.68 -4.42 -2.03
CA ILE A 35 -3.68 -3.65 -1.30
C ILE A 35 -3.89 -2.17 -1.57
N ILE A 36 -4.04 -1.39 -0.51
CA ILE A 36 -4.00 0.07 -0.55
C ILE A 36 -2.70 0.52 0.09
N THR A 37 -1.89 1.26 -0.66
CA THR A 37 -0.60 1.79 -0.22
C THR A 37 -0.60 3.31 -0.19
N PHE A 38 0.51 3.87 0.28
CA PHE A 38 0.69 5.30 0.39
C PHE A 38 1.16 5.93 -0.94
N LYS A 39 0.65 7.12 -1.25
CA LYS A 39 1.22 8.02 -2.28
C LYS A 39 2.59 8.55 -1.86
N ARG A 40 2.75 8.79 -0.55
CA ARG A 40 3.99 9.19 0.13
C ARG A 40 3.93 8.72 1.58
N GLN A 41 5.04 8.20 2.10
CA GLN A 41 5.14 7.84 3.52
C GLN A 41 5.44 9.08 4.36
N TYR A 42 6.27 9.98 3.81
CA TYR A 42 6.74 11.15 4.54
C TYR A 42 6.89 12.36 3.62
N PRO A 43 6.67 13.60 4.10
CA PRO A 43 6.92 14.80 3.32
C PRO A 43 8.36 14.86 2.85
N ARG A 44 8.57 15.24 1.59
CA ARG A 44 9.89 15.24 0.95
C ARG A 44 10.91 16.12 1.68
N LEU A 45 10.48 17.24 2.26
CA LEU A 45 11.34 18.17 2.99
C LEU A 45 12.05 17.52 4.19
N PHE A 46 11.38 16.57 4.85
CA PHE A 46 11.88 15.95 6.05
C PHE A 46 12.46 14.55 5.78
N PHE A 47 12.34 14.03 4.56
CA PHE A 47 12.79 12.68 4.24
C PHE A 47 14.32 12.64 4.04
N PRO A 48 15.09 11.93 4.90
CA PRO A 48 16.55 11.94 4.86
C PRO A 48 17.13 11.11 3.70
N GLY A 49 16.31 10.28 3.05
CA GLY A 49 16.73 9.40 1.96
C GLY A 49 16.58 10.01 0.57
N ARG A 50 17.25 9.41 -0.42
CA ARG A 50 17.19 9.86 -1.83
C ARG A 50 15.84 9.54 -2.51
N SER A 51 15.24 8.40 -2.19
CA SER A 51 13.96 7.95 -2.76
C SER A 51 13.19 7.09 -1.76
N GLN A 52 11.86 7.13 -1.81
CA GLN A 52 10.97 6.21 -1.09
C GLN A 52 10.48 5.05 -1.99
N LEU A 53 10.81 5.12 -3.29
CA LEU A 53 10.40 4.15 -4.28
C LEU A 53 11.48 3.08 -4.46
N GLU A 54 11.03 1.87 -4.76
CA GLU A 54 11.86 0.80 -5.29
C GLU A 54 12.23 1.16 -6.73
N ILE A 55 13.53 1.19 -7.04
CA ILE A 55 14.06 1.49 -8.38
C ILE A 55 14.80 0.24 -8.84
N GLY A 56 14.19 -0.54 -9.74
CA GLY A 56 14.75 -1.80 -10.26
C GLY A 56 13.80 -3.00 -10.11
N GLU A 57 14.29 -4.21 -10.40
CA GLU A 57 13.52 -5.47 -10.41
C GLU A 57 13.33 -6.11 -9.03
N VAL A 58 13.74 -5.46 -7.94
CA VAL A 58 13.95 -6.11 -6.62
C VAL A 58 12.66 -6.31 -5.81
N GLY A 59 11.48 -6.12 -6.41
CA GLY A 59 10.20 -6.23 -5.71
C GLY A 59 9.27 -7.26 -6.31
N THR A 60 8.58 -8.03 -5.45
CA THR A 60 7.40 -8.79 -5.87
C THR A 60 6.33 -7.80 -6.34
N LEU A 61 6.08 -7.79 -7.65
CA LEU A 61 5.07 -6.93 -8.27
C LEU A 61 3.68 -7.44 -7.91
N VAL A 62 3.11 -6.88 -6.85
CA VAL A 62 1.73 -7.15 -6.43
C VAL A 62 0.81 -6.01 -6.86
N PRO A 63 -0.44 -6.28 -7.27
CA PRO A 63 -1.41 -5.24 -7.58
C PRO A 63 -1.69 -4.34 -6.37
N THR A 64 -1.31 -3.07 -6.47
CA THR A 64 -1.41 -2.08 -5.41
C THR A 64 -2.08 -0.79 -5.87
N GLU A 65 -2.91 -0.21 -5.01
CA GLU A 65 -3.54 1.08 -5.23
C GLU A 65 -2.93 2.14 -4.30
N SER A 66 -2.16 3.08 -4.87
CA SER A 66 -1.57 4.20 -4.12
C SER A 66 -2.58 5.31 -3.86
N LEU A 67 -3.41 5.15 -2.82
CA LEU A 67 -4.54 6.05 -2.55
C LEU A 67 -4.35 6.90 -1.28
N LEU A 68 -3.69 6.35 -0.26
CA LEU A 68 -3.57 6.99 1.05
C LEU A 68 -2.42 7.99 1.05
N ASP A 69 -2.56 9.14 1.69
CA ASP A 69 -1.50 10.13 1.84
C ASP A 69 -1.31 10.42 3.32
N SER A 70 -0.11 10.14 3.84
CA SER A 70 0.18 10.11 5.27
C SER A 70 -0.09 11.44 5.98
N ILE A 71 -0.04 12.57 5.27
CA ILE A 71 -0.24 13.90 5.84
C ILE A 71 -1.53 14.58 5.38
N ASN A 72 -2.32 13.95 4.50
CA ASN A 72 -3.56 14.53 3.98
C ASN A 72 -4.77 13.82 4.62
N PRO A 73 -5.42 14.40 5.65
CA PRO A 73 -6.54 13.76 6.35
C PRO A 73 -7.75 13.49 5.44
N VAL A 74 -7.95 14.29 4.38
CA VAL A 74 -9.02 14.05 3.40
C VAL A 74 -8.81 12.72 2.67
N SER A 75 -7.57 12.33 2.42
CA SER A 75 -7.26 11.03 1.80
C SER A 75 -7.69 9.86 2.68
N TRP A 76 -7.55 9.97 4.00
CA TRP A 76 -7.96 8.94 4.96
C TRP A 76 -9.46 8.70 4.91
N VAL A 77 -10.26 9.77 4.95
CA VAL A 77 -11.72 9.68 4.87
C VAL A 77 -12.15 9.05 3.53
N ARG A 78 -11.55 9.49 2.41
CA ARG A 78 -11.86 8.92 1.08
C ARG A 78 -11.50 7.44 0.98
N VAL A 79 -10.34 7.04 1.51
CA VAL A 79 -9.90 5.64 1.52
C VAL A 79 -10.82 4.80 2.41
N ALA A 80 -11.18 5.28 3.60
CA ALA A 80 -12.10 4.60 4.48
C ALA A 80 -13.47 4.37 3.81
N MET A 81 -14.04 5.41 3.18
CA MET A 81 -15.30 5.28 2.44
C MET A 81 -15.20 4.27 1.29
N ARG A 82 -14.08 4.24 0.56
CA ARG A 82 -13.84 3.27 -0.51
C ARG A 82 -13.74 1.84 0.02
N ILE A 83 -13.11 1.63 1.19
CA ILE A 83 -13.04 0.32 1.84
C ILE A 83 -14.44 -0.15 2.24
N LEU A 84 -15.24 0.72 2.88
CA LEU A 84 -16.61 0.41 3.29
C LEU A 84 -17.50 0.03 2.09
N GLN A 85 -17.42 0.78 0.99
CA GLN A 85 -18.11 0.45 -0.26
C GLN A 85 -17.70 -0.89 -0.85
N HIS A 86 -16.45 -1.32 -0.63
CA HIS A 86 -15.97 -2.59 -1.15
C HIS A 86 -16.42 -3.79 -0.32
N GLN A 87 -16.71 -3.57 0.97
CA GLN A 87 -17.22 -4.59 1.89
C GLN A 87 -18.71 -4.89 1.68
N ALA A 88 -19.50 -3.91 1.23
CA ALA A 88 -20.86 -4.12 0.71
C ALA A 88 -20.86 -5.05 -0.51
#